data_AF-A0A8J5GRM1-F1
#
_entry.id   AF-A0A8J5GRM1-F1
#
_cell.length_a   1.000
_cell.length_b   1.000
_cell.length_c   1.000
_cell.angle_alpha   90.00
_cell.angle_beta   90.00
_cell.angle_gamma   90.00
#
_symmetry.space_group_name_H-M   'P 1'
#
loop_
_entity.id
_entity.type
_entity.pdbx_description
1 polymer ?
#
loop_
_entity_poly.entity_id
_entity_poly.type
_entity_poly.pdbx_seq_one_letter_code
_entity_poly.pdbx_strand_id
1 'polypeptide(L)'
;MTFCEIPTDADSYVLLVESFLKKNEPADARTALDSMKEQGHLPSPTFFCSVSLIEKGMKENMDLVYKILEALLMRDHIEEALGGINLMTMNDCIPDIYHLLVVLCDNDNITEAQKLADFTLEERQR
;
A
#
# COMPACT_ATOMS: atom_id res chain seq x y z
N MET A 1 21.04 6.18 -32.78
CA MET A 1 20.95 5.35 -31.57
C MET A 1 19.47 5.27 -31.24
N THR A 2 18.79 4.25 -31.74
CA THR A 2 17.38 3.99 -31.42
C THR A 2 17.35 3.49 -29.99
N PHE A 3 16.87 4.31 -29.06
CA PHE A 3 16.48 3.81 -27.75
C PHE A 3 15.41 2.76 -28.02
N CYS A 4 15.71 1.50 -27.71
CA CYS A 4 14.66 0.50 -27.62
C CYS A 4 13.73 1.00 -26.52
N GLU A 5 12.56 1.52 -26.89
CA GLU A 5 11.39 1.53 -26.01
C GLU A 5 11.09 0.06 -25.74
N ILE A 6 11.78 -0.51 -24.77
CA ILE A 6 11.36 -1.78 -24.18
C ILE A 6 10.06 -1.40 -23.47
N PRO A 7 8.88 -1.93 -23.88
CA PRO A 7 7.68 -1.77 -23.09
C PRO A 7 8.00 -2.35 -21.71
N THR A 8 8.25 -1.46 -20.75
CA THR A 8 8.63 -1.87 -19.41
C THR A 8 7.32 -2.27 -18.77
N ASP A 9 7.10 -3.57 -18.64
CA ASP A 9 5.88 -4.07 -18.03
C ASP A 9 5.74 -3.56 -16.58
N ALA A 10 4.51 -3.50 -16.10
CA ALA A 10 4.22 -3.05 -14.74
C ALA A 10 5.01 -3.88 -13.71
N ASP A 11 5.24 -5.17 -13.99
CA ASP A 11 5.97 -6.08 -13.13
C ASP A 11 7.47 -5.72 -13.03
N SER A 12 8.09 -5.22 -14.11
CA SER A 12 9.48 -4.75 -14.11
C SER A 12 9.65 -3.52 -13.22
N TYR A 13 8.67 -2.60 -13.23
CA TYR A 13 8.66 -1.47 -12.29
C TYR A 13 8.52 -1.93 -10.85
N VAL A 14 7.64 -2.91 -10.59
CA VAL A 14 7.45 -3.50 -9.27
C VAL A 14 8.76 -4.09 -8.75
N LEU A 15 9.43 -4.92 -9.55
CA LEU A 15 10.70 -5.54 -9.19
C LEU A 15 11.82 -4.51 -8.96
N LEU A 16 11.87 -3.47 -9.78
CA LEU A 16 12.88 -2.41 -9.67
C LEU A 16 12.71 -1.64 -8.35
N VAL A 17 11.49 -1.21 -8.07
CA VAL A 17 11.13 -0.52 -6.82
C VAL A 17 11.40 -1.42 -5.62
N GLU A 18 10.95 -2.68 -5.63
CA GLU A 18 11.26 -3.62 -4.54
C GLU A 18 12.76 -3.78 -4.29
N SER A 19 13.58 -3.76 -5.36
CA SER A 19 15.03 -3.83 -5.23
C SER A 19 15.61 -2.59 -4.53
N PHE A 20 15.07 -1.40 -4.82
CA PHE A 20 15.47 -0.15 -4.17
C PHE A 20 15.00 -0.11 -2.71
N LEU A 21 13.78 -0.57 -2.42
CA LEU A 21 13.28 -0.69 -1.06
C LEU A 21 14.16 -1.65 -0.23
N LYS A 22 14.58 -2.79 -0.80
CA LYS A 22 15.52 -3.74 -0.15
C LYS A 22 16.90 -3.14 0.11
N LYS A 23 17.35 -2.22 -0.75
CA LYS A 23 18.62 -1.49 -0.60
C LYS A 23 18.50 -0.26 0.31
N ASN A 24 17.30 0.03 0.82
CA ASN A 24 17.00 1.23 1.59
C ASN A 24 17.30 2.53 0.82
N GLU A 25 17.02 2.52 -0.50
CA GLU A 25 17.20 3.63 -1.45
C GLU A 25 15.82 4.19 -1.87
N PRO A 26 15.07 4.87 -0.98
CA PRO A 26 13.71 5.24 -1.29
C PRO A 26 13.56 6.37 -2.31
N ALA A 27 14.59 7.21 -2.47
CA ALA A 27 14.58 8.26 -3.50
C ALA A 27 14.55 7.66 -4.91
N ASP A 28 15.32 6.59 -5.12
CA ASP A 28 15.34 5.85 -6.38
C ASP A 28 14.06 5.04 -6.56
N ALA A 29 13.54 4.42 -5.49
CA ALA A 29 12.24 3.75 -5.48
C ALA A 29 11.10 4.71 -5.89
N ARG A 30 11.12 5.94 -5.39
CA ARG A 30 10.15 6.98 -5.73
C ARG A 30 10.26 7.41 -7.18
N THR A 31 11.47 7.60 -7.67
CA THR A 31 11.73 7.97 -9.07
C THR A 31 11.23 6.88 -10.03
N ALA A 32 11.45 5.61 -9.69
CA ALA A 32 10.94 4.47 -10.45
C ALA A 32 9.40 4.39 -10.43
N LEU A 33 8.77 4.67 -9.29
CA LEU A 33 7.31 4.73 -9.16
C LEU A 33 6.70 5.89 -9.96
N ASP A 34 7.32 7.06 -9.96
CA ASP A 34 6.86 8.20 -10.75
C ASP A 34 7.04 7.94 -12.26
N SER A 35 8.14 7.28 -12.65
CA SER A 35 8.34 6.81 -14.03
C SER A 35 7.26 5.81 -14.47
N MET A 36 6.86 4.89 -13.58
CA MET A 36 5.77 3.94 -13.84
C MET A 36 4.46 4.68 -14.15
N LYS A 37 4.14 5.72 -13.40
CA LYS A 37 2.94 6.55 -13.61
C LYS A 37 3.01 7.37 -14.89
N GLU A 38 4.18 7.93 -15.21
CA GLU A 38 4.39 8.67 -16.46
C GLU A 38 4.22 7.79 -17.71
N GLN A 39 4.57 6.50 -17.60
CA GLN A 39 4.34 5.51 -18.64
C GLN A 39 2.90 4.99 -18.70
N GLY A 40 2.00 5.48 -17.83
CA GLY A 40 0.58 5.11 -17.82
C GLY A 40 0.29 3.82 -17.07
N HIS A 41 1.27 3.24 -16.37
CA HIS A 41 1.04 2.10 -15.49
C HIS A 41 0.52 2.59 -14.14
N LEU A 42 -0.62 2.04 -13.71
CA LEU A 42 -1.21 2.39 -12.42
C LEU A 42 -0.60 1.48 -11.34
N PRO A 43 0.19 2.02 -10.39
CA PRO A 43 0.69 1.22 -9.28
C PRO A 43 -0.47 0.76 -8.39
N SER A 44 -0.34 -0.43 -7.79
CA SER A 44 -1.31 -0.86 -6.79
C SER A 44 -1.22 0.05 -5.55
N PRO A 45 -2.33 0.30 -4.85
CA PRO A 45 -2.34 1.14 -3.66
C PRO A 45 -1.36 0.69 -2.57
N THR A 46 -1.23 -0.63 -2.37
CA THR A 46 -0.27 -1.22 -1.43
C THR A 46 1.18 -0.93 -1.83
N PHE A 47 1.48 -0.98 -3.13
CA PHE A 47 2.81 -0.68 -3.68
C PHE A 47 3.13 0.82 -3.62
N PHE A 48 2.13 1.68 -3.81
CA PHE A 48 2.29 3.11 -3.59
C PHE A 48 2.59 3.43 -2.12
N CYS A 49 1.89 2.75 -1.19
CA CYS A 49 2.14 2.88 0.25
C CYS A 49 3.56 2.44 0.61
N SER A 50 4.06 1.30 0.13
CA SER A 50 5.40 0.82 0.48
C SER A 50 6.52 1.80 0.13
N VAL A 51 6.45 2.42 -1.05
CA VAL A 51 7.42 3.45 -1.46
C VAL A 51 7.31 4.70 -0.58
N SER A 52 6.08 5.18 -0.37
CA SER A 52 5.82 6.40 0.40
C SER A 52 6.25 6.27 1.86
N LEU A 53 6.06 5.09 2.46
CA LEU A 53 6.41 4.80 3.85
C LEU A 53 7.93 4.80 4.09
N ILE A 54 8.71 4.32 3.13
CA ILE A 54 10.17 4.23 3.24
C ILE A 54 10.84 5.58 2.90
N GLU A 55 10.23 6.40 2.04
CA GLU A 55 10.81 7.70 1.59
C GLU A 55 10.84 8.79 2.65
N LYS A 56 9.71 9.09 3.30
CA LYS A 56 9.62 10.16 4.30
C LYS A 56 9.50 9.64 5.73
N GLY A 57 9.54 8.33 5.90
CA GLY A 57 9.18 7.67 7.14
C GLY A 57 7.66 7.63 7.34
N MET A 58 7.21 6.56 7.99
CA MET A 58 5.78 6.28 8.17
C MET A 58 5.00 7.42 8.83
N LYS A 59 5.58 8.09 9.84
CA LYS A 59 4.88 9.11 10.63
C LYS A 59 4.36 10.29 9.83
N GLU A 60 5.07 10.73 8.80
CA GLU A 60 4.66 11.88 7.99
C GLU A 60 3.58 11.49 6.97
N ASN A 61 3.58 10.23 6.53
CA ASN A 61 2.66 9.72 5.52
C ASN A 61 1.52 8.88 6.09
N MET A 62 1.41 8.72 7.42
CA MET A 62 0.33 7.98 8.08
C MET A 62 -1.05 8.46 7.64
N ASP A 63 -1.27 9.78 7.54
CA ASP A 63 -2.55 10.35 7.08
C ASP A 63 -2.87 9.98 5.62
N LEU A 64 -1.86 9.96 4.75
CA LEU A 64 -2.03 9.56 3.35
C LEU A 64 -2.32 8.08 3.21
N VAL A 65 -1.56 7.24 3.93
CA VAL A 65 -1.70 5.79 3.93
C VAL A 65 -3.06 5.41 4.51
N TYR A 66 -3.51 6.09 5.56
CA TYR A 66 -4.82 5.93 6.15
C TYR A 66 -5.95 6.24 5.15
N LYS A 67 -5.86 7.37 4.45
CA LYS A 67 -6.83 7.74 3.40
C LYS A 67 -6.86 6.75 2.23
N ILE A 68 -5.70 6.18 1.87
CA ILE A 68 -5.63 5.13 0.86
C ILE A 68 -6.34 3.87 1.35
N LEU A 69 -6.12 3.48 2.61
CA LEU A 69 -6.80 2.34 3.23
C LEU A 69 -8.32 2.55 3.29
N GLU A 70 -8.79 3.71 3.76
CA GLU A 70 -10.23 4.04 3.72
C GLU A 70 -10.78 3.95 2.29
N ALA A 71 -10.08 4.54 1.31
CA ALA A 71 -10.54 4.51 -0.08
C ALA A 71 -10.59 3.09 -0.66
N LEU A 72 -9.66 2.21 -0.29
CA LEU A 72 -9.67 0.80 -0.67
C LEU A 72 -10.86 0.07 -0.04
N LEU A 73 -11.09 0.28 1.26
CA LEU A 73 -12.19 -0.31 2.01
C LEU A 73 -13.55 0.16 1.49
N MET A 74 -13.70 1.43 1.12
CA MET A 74 -14.91 1.98 0.49
C MET A 74 -15.16 1.43 -0.92
N ARG A 75 -14.12 0.93 -1.61
CA ARG A 75 -14.23 0.35 -2.95
C ARG A 75 -14.35 -1.17 -2.95
N ASP A 76 -14.50 -1.80 -1.78
CA ASP A 76 -14.58 -3.26 -1.61
C ASP A 76 -13.28 -4.02 -1.93
N HIS A 77 -12.13 -3.31 -1.88
CA HIS A 77 -10.80 -3.88 -2.09
C HIS A 77 -10.15 -4.28 -0.76
N ILE A 78 -10.81 -5.16 0.00
CA ILE A 78 -10.36 -5.55 1.35
C ILE A 78 -8.97 -6.22 1.34
N GLU A 79 -8.66 -7.05 0.35
CA GLU A 79 -7.36 -7.74 0.25
C GLU A 79 -6.19 -6.76 0.11
N GLU A 80 -6.35 -5.71 -0.71
CA GLU A 80 -5.32 -4.67 -0.88
C GLU A 80 -5.19 -3.81 0.38
N ALA A 81 -6.32 -3.52 1.06
CA ALA A 81 -6.32 -2.82 2.33
C ALA A 81 -5.63 -3.64 3.43
N LEU A 82 -5.91 -4.93 3.54
CA LEU A 82 -5.24 -5.85 4.46
C LEU A 82 -3.74 -5.93 4.18
N GLY A 83 -3.34 -6.01 2.91
CA GLY A 83 -1.93 -5.94 2.51
C GLY A 83 -1.25 -4.64 2.96
N GLY A 84 -1.96 -3.50 2.86
CA GLY A 84 -1.50 -2.22 3.38
C GLY A 84 -1.37 -2.19 4.90
N ILE A 85 -2.37 -2.71 5.63
CA ILE A 85 -2.35 -2.82 7.10
C ILE A 85 -1.20 -3.72 7.56
N ASN A 86 -1.02 -4.89 6.94
CA ASN A 86 0.07 -5.80 7.25
C ASN A 86 1.44 -5.15 7.02
N LEU A 87 1.59 -4.43 5.91
CA LEU A 87 2.80 -3.66 5.62
C LEU A 87 3.05 -2.59 6.69
N MET A 88 2.02 -1.90 7.19
CA MET A 88 2.17 -0.95 8.29
C MET A 88 2.61 -1.63 9.58
N THR A 89 1.98 -2.76 9.94
CA THR A 89 2.32 -3.57 11.13
C THR A 89 3.76 -4.07 11.08
N MET A 90 4.23 -4.55 9.93
CA MET A 90 5.63 -4.99 9.74
C MET A 90 6.66 -3.87 9.95
N ASN A 91 6.26 -2.62 9.83
CA ASN A 91 7.10 -1.45 10.00
C ASN A 91 6.82 -0.72 11.35
N ASP A 92 6.34 -1.45 12.36
CA ASP A 92 6.06 -0.98 13.72
C ASP A 92 5.04 0.17 13.80
N CYS A 93 4.17 0.31 12.80
CA CYS A 93 3.13 1.34 12.77
C CYS A 93 1.75 0.70 12.74
N ILE A 94 0.97 0.94 13.79
CA ILE A 94 -0.35 0.36 13.95
C ILE A 94 -1.38 1.35 13.41
N PRO A 95 -2.12 1.03 12.32
CA PRO A 95 -3.24 1.85 11.89
C PRO A 95 -4.39 1.79 12.91
N ASP A 96 -5.25 2.80 12.93
CA ASP A 96 -6.45 2.78 13.78
C ASP A 96 -7.51 1.84 13.18
N ILE A 97 -7.39 0.56 13.52
CA ILE A 97 -8.28 -0.48 12.99
C ILE A 97 -9.71 -0.32 13.53
N TYR A 98 -9.89 0.22 14.73
CA TYR A 98 -11.23 0.48 15.27
C TYR A 98 -11.96 1.53 14.43
N HIS A 99 -11.29 2.60 14.02
CA HIS A 99 -11.89 3.59 13.14
C HIS A 99 -12.21 3.01 11.76
N LEU A 100 -11.31 2.21 11.17
CA LEU A 100 -11.57 1.54 9.88
C LEU A 100 -12.78 0.59 9.95
N LEU A 101 -12.93 -0.15 11.06
CA LEU A 101 -14.10 -0.99 11.31
C LEU A 101 -15.39 -0.18 11.40
N VAL A 102 -15.38 0.97 12.08
CA VAL A 102 -16.54 1.87 12.15
C VAL A 102 -16.91 2.37 10.76
N VAL A 103 -15.95 2.84 9.98
CA VAL A 103 -16.17 3.32 8.60
C VAL A 103 -16.77 2.23 7.71
N LEU A 104 -16.31 0.97 7.84
CA LEU A 104 -16.88 -0.15 7.09
C LEU A 104 -18.32 -0.46 7.51
N CYS A 105 -18.60 -0.48 8.81
CA CYS A 105 -19.95 -0.68 9.35
C CYS A 105 -20.93 0.41 8.90
N ASP A 106 -20.49 1.67 8.88
CA ASP A 106 -21.30 2.82 8.44
C ASP A 106 -21.61 2.77 6.93
N ASN A 107 -20.79 2.05 6.15
CA ASN A 107 -20.96 1.86 4.70
C ASN A 107 -21.69 0.55 4.32
N ASP A 108 -22.28 -0.17 5.29
CA ASP A 108 -22.91 -1.49 5.10
C ASP A 108 -21.96 -2.60 4.57
N ASN A 109 -20.64 -2.38 4.63
CA ASN A 109 -19.62 -3.35 4.20
C ASN A 109 -19.30 -4.35 5.33
N ILE A 110 -20.32 -5.09 5.78
CA ILE A 110 -20.25 -5.97 6.96
C ILE A 110 -19.28 -7.15 6.73
N THR A 111 -19.18 -7.65 5.50
CA THR A 111 -18.28 -8.78 5.16
C THR A 111 -16.81 -8.36 5.30
N GLU A 112 -16.50 -7.14 4.86
CA GLU A 112 -15.17 -6.55 4.87
C GLU A 112 -14.78 -6.18 6.30
N ALA A 113 -15.72 -5.62 7.07
CA ALA A 113 -15.56 -5.36 8.49
C ALA A 113 -15.24 -6.65 9.25
N GLN A 114 -15.94 -7.74 8.93
CA GLN A 114 -15.72 -9.03 9.57
C GLN A 114 -14.34 -9.62 9.23
N LYS A 115 -13.93 -9.58 7.95
CA LYS A 115 -12.58 -10.00 7.54
C LYS A 115 -11.47 -9.17 8.22
N LEU A 116 -11.66 -7.85 8.31
CA LEU A 116 -10.71 -6.97 8.98
C LEU A 116 -10.61 -7.31 10.47
N ALA A 117 -11.73 -7.57 11.13
CA ALA A 117 -11.75 -8.01 12.52
C ALA A 117 -11.04 -9.37 12.71
N ASP A 118 -11.32 -10.35 11.84
CA ASP A 118 -10.67 -11.66 11.87
C ASP A 118 -9.15 -11.54 11.70
N PHE A 119 -8.69 -10.74 10.73
CA PHE A 119 -7.27 -10.46 10.51
C PHE A 119 -6.59 -9.89 11.77
N THR A 120 -7.22 -8.94 12.46
CA THR A 120 -6.65 -8.40 13.71
C THR A 120 -6.61 -9.38 14.87
N LEU A 121 -7.55 -10.33 14.90
CA LEU A 121 -7.60 -11.36 15.93
C LEU A 121 -6.53 -12.42 15.70
N GLU A 122 -6.26 -12.80 14.44
CA GLU A 122 -5.20 -13.72 14.07
C GLU A 122 -3.80 -13.17 14.41
N GLU A 123 -3.54 -11.89 14.11
CA GLU A 123 -2.27 -11.22 14.45
C GLU A 123 -2.04 -11.12 15.97
N ARG A 124 -3.11 -11.17 16.79
CA ARG A 124 -3.02 -11.16 18.27
C ARG A 124 -2.71 -12.54 18.87
N GLN A 125 -2.86 -13.62 18.12
CA GLN A 125 -2.64 -14.99 18.60
C GLN A 125 -1.28 -15.58 18.18
N ARG A 126 -0.42 -14.78 17.53
CA ARG A 126 0.92 -15.16 17.09
C ARG A 126 2.00 -14.68 18.06
#